data_AF-W2XZN1-F1
#
_entry.id   AF-W2XZN1-F1
#
_cell.length_a   1.000
_cell.length_b   1.000
_cell.length_c   1.000
_cell.angle_alpha   90.00
_cell.angle_beta   90.00
_cell.angle_gamma   90.00
#
_symmetry.space_group_name_H-M   'P 1'
#
loop_
_entity.id
_entity.type
_entity.pdbx_description
1 polymer ?
#
loop_
_entity_poly.entity_id
_entity_poly.type
_entity_poly.pdbx_seq_one_letter_code
_entity_poly.pdbx_strand_id
1 'polypeptide(L)'
;MRSPPIVIVAYLVFLAGSLFSAAHPSSISSIIPDQTRSLPDNTNTADKESSAERGAWQWVKVRLWLELGMSDGYARKALKLDSLDDAALKAHKNYKYYEFFYKKALTFRLFRMLKTEATTFDVWKWLGFSHIKAGDLKQIVGTTEFEAYERYVTTFYRKVQNEVDSLMPIWYPIPSVRASLDATEAEKTARTLIMAKLDMREDIAKILLGMTEPGKWNVPLKNDALLQHKDYKYLKLFRNRHQKPLKWEEVNNIV
;
A
#
# COMPACT_ATOMS: atom_id res chain seq x y z
N MET A 1 -0.38 -0.41 -42.63
CA MET A 1 -0.14 -0.89 -41.25
C MET A 1 -1.21 -0.31 -40.36
N ARG A 2 -2.00 -1.16 -39.71
CA ARG A 2 -3.22 -0.80 -38.97
C ARG A 2 -2.88 -0.42 -37.53
N SER A 3 -3.35 0.74 -37.10
CA SER A 3 -3.30 1.26 -35.73
C SER A 3 -4.13 0.38 -34.77
N PRO A 4 -3.72 0.20 -33.50
CA PRO A 4 -4.53 -0.49 -32.51
C PRO A 4 -5.67 0.42 -32.00
N PRO A 5 -6.81 -0.14 -31.57
CA PRO A 5 -7.98 0.64 -31.18
C PRO A 5 -7.82 1.24 -29.78
N ILE A 6 -8.10 2.54 -29.69
CA ILE A 6 -8.29 3.30 -28.45
C ILE A 6 -9.57 2.77 -27.78
N VAL A 7 -9.44 2.10 -26.64
CA VAL A 7 -10.59 1.71 -25.82
C VAL A 7 -11.03 2.94 -25.03
N ILE A 8 -12.09 3.60 -25.51
CA ILE A 8 -12.79 4.67 -24.81
C ILE A 8 -13.60 4.02 -23.68
N VAL A 9 -13.13 4.15 -22.44
CA VAL A 9 -13.93 3.80 -21.26
C VAL A 9 -14.84 4.99 -20.95
N ALA A 10 -16.11 4.87 -21.32
CA ALA A 10 -17.12 5.86 -21.01
C ALA A 10 -17.38 5.92 -19.49
N TYR A 11 -17.12 7.08 -18.89
CA TYR A 11 -17.55 7.41 -17.53
C TYR A 11 -19.06 7.72 -17.55
N LEU A 12 -19.88 6.86 -16.95
CA LEU A 12 -21.23 7.23 -16.56
C LEU A 12 -21.21 7.64 -15.08
N VAL A 13 -21.06 8.94 -14.86
CA VAL A 13 -21.32 9.59 -13.58
C VAL A 13 -22.84 9.80 -13.49
N PHE A 14 -23.54 8.94 -12.75
CA PHE A 14 -24.88 9.27 -12.28
C PHE A 14 -24.77 9.95 -10.92
N LEU A 15 -24.87 11.28 -10.93
CA LEU A 15 -25.25 12.08 -9.78
C LEU A 15 -26.70 11.73 -9.42
N ALA A 16 -26.93 11.21 -8.22
CA ALA A 16 -28.24 11.19 -7.60
C ALA A 16 -28.16 11.94 -6.26
N GLY A 17 -28.09 13.26 -6.35
CA GLY A 17 -28.92 14.12 -5.50
C GLY A 17 -30.19 14.38 -6.33
N SER A 18 -31.41 14.35 -5.81
CA SER A 18 -31.86 14.80 -4.51
C SER A 18 -33.34 14.45 -4.33
N LEU A 19 -33.86 14.66 -3.11
CA LEU A 19 -35.28 14.87 -2.77
C LEU A 19 -36.20 13.64 -2.71
N PHE A 20 -36.25 13.01 -1.53
CA PHE A 20 -37.52 12.53 -1.00
C PHE A 20 -38.32 13.75 -0.52
N SER A 21 -39.42 14.07 -1.20
CA SER A 21 -40.52 14.83 -0.60
C SER A 21 -41.84 14.36 -1.20
N ALA A 22 -42.79 14.13 -0.30
CA ALA A 22 -44.03 13.40 -0.48
C ALA A 22 -45.09 14.10 -1.34
N ALA A 23 -45.95 13.32 -2.01
CA ALA A 23 -47.37 13.60 -2.18
C ALA A 23 -48.15 12.35 -2.64
N HIS A 24 -49.37 12.22 -2.12
CA HIS A 24 -50.30 11.08 -2.18
C HIS A 24 -51.19 11.05 -3.48
N PRO A 25 -52.03 10.00 -3.66
CA PRO A 25 -52.58 9.57 -4.96
C PRO A 25 -54.07 9.92 -5.21
N SER A 26 -54.50 9.88 -6.48
CA SER A 26 -55.90 9.73 -6.96
C SER A 26 -55.93 9.61 -8.51
N SER A 27 -56.25 8.44 -9.10
CA SER A 27 -57.53 7.97 -9.73
C SER A 27 -58.04 8.87 -10.88
N ILE A 28 -58.44 8.43 -12.11
CA ILE A 28 -59.46 7.44 -12.55
C ILE A 28 -59.30 7.10 -14.08
N SER A 29 -59.49 5.81 -14.42
CA SER A 29 -60.10 5.11 -15.61
C SER A 29 -60.28 5.73 -17.02
N SER A 30 -59.95 4.95 -18.07
CA SER A 30 -60.87 4.51 -19.16
C SER A 30 -60.28 3.36 -20.02
N ILE A 31 -60.89 2.15 -20.03
CA ILE A 31 -61.66 1.44 -21.11
C ILE A 31 -60.81 1.01 -22.36
N ILE A 32 -60.23 -0.22 -22.46
CA ILE A 32 -60.71 -1.53 -23.04
C ILE A 32 -60.67 -1.58 -24.62
N PRO A 33 -60.41 -2.70 -25.37
CA PRO A 33 -59.95 -4.09 -25.06
C PRO A 33 -58.87 -4.72 -26.01
N ASP A 34 -58.47 -5.94 -25.63
CA ASP A 34 -58.12 -7.12 -26.45
C ASP A 34 -56.83 -7.14 -27.31
N GLN A 35 -55.75 -7.61 -26.69
CA GLN A 35 -54.90 -8.59 -27.34
C GLN A 35 -54.69 -9.77 -26.39
N THR A 36 -55.37 -10.86 -26.69
CA THR A 36 -54.97 -12.22 -26.35
C THR A 36 -53.46 -12.41 -26.54
N ARG A 37 -52.70 -12.19 -25.46
CA ARG A 37 -51.31 -12.62 -25.35
C ARG A 37 -51.25 -13.61 -24.21
N SER A 38 -51.20 -14.87 -24.61
CA SER A 38 -50.80 -16.01 -23.81
C SER A 38 -49.74 -15.61 -22.77
N LEU A 39 -50.01 -15.92 -21.51
CA LEU A 39 -48.99 -15.98 -20.47
C LEU A 39 -47.85 -16.86 -20.98
N PRO A 40 -46.63 -16.34 -21.20
CA PRO A 40 -45.47 -17.21 -21.26
C PRO A 40 -45.30 -17.76 -19.86
N ASP A 41 -45.44 -19.07 -19.78
CA ASP A 41 -45.16 -19.89 -18.61
C ASP A 41 -43.90 -19.41 -17.90
N ASN A 42 -44.08 -19.15 -16.62
CA ASN A 42 -43.17 -18.49 -15.72
C ASN A 42 -42.15 -19.49 -15.18
N THR A 43 -41.34 -20.10 -16.02
CA THR A 43 -40.21 -20.89 -15.51
C THR A 43 -38.95 -20.68 -16.35
N ASN A 44 -37.87 -20.26 -15.67
CA ASN A 44 -36.46 -20.39 -16.09
C ASN A 44 -35.74 -19.21 -16.76
N THR A 45 -35.96 -17.97 -16.34
CA THR A 45 -35.04 -16.85 -16.70
C THR A 45 -34.31 -16.19 -15.54
N ALA A 46 -34.42 -16.72 -14.31
CA ALA A 46 -33.82 -16.09 -13.12
C ALA A 46 -32.44 -16.63 -12.70
N ASP A 47 -31.97 -17.77 -13.20
CA ASP A 47 -30.87 -18.50 -12.51
C ASP A 47 -29.52 -18.56 -13.23
N LYS A 48 -29.32 -17.76 -14.29
CA LYS A 48 -28.03 -17.70 -15.00
C LYS A 48 -27.61 -16.29 -15.36
N GLU A 49 -27.77 -15.34 -14.46
CA GLU A 49 -26.75 -14.28 -14.39
C GLU A 49 -25.41 -15.01 -14.18
N SER A 50 -24.62 -15.10 -15.25
CA SER A 50 -23.62 -16.16 -15.35
C SER A 50 -22.57 -15.95 -14.25
N SER A 51 -22.03 -17.03 -13.69
CA SER A 51 -20.98 -16.95 -12.67
C SER A 51 -19.83 -16.01 -13.08
N ALA A 52 -19.60 -15.86 -14.39
CA ALA A 52 -18.66 -14.90 -14.97
C ALA A 52 -19.11 -13.44 -14.83
N GLU A 53 -20.37 -13.11 -15.11
CA GLU A 53 -20.94 -11.76 -14.94
C GLU A 53 -20.91 -11.31 -13.48
N ARG A 54 -21.31 -12.21 -12.56
CA ARG A 54 -21.20 -11.96 -11.11
C ARG A 54 -19.75 -11.74 -10.69
N GLY A 55 -18.83 -12.52 -11.25
CA GLY A 55 -17.41 -12.37 -11.00
C GLY A 55 -16.81 -11.07 -11.53
N ALA A 56 -17.23 -10.62 -12.72
CA ALA A 56 -16.83 -9.36 -13.33
C ALA A 56 -17.37 -8.16 -12.54
N TRP A 57 -18.63 -8.23 -12.11
CA TRP A 57 -19.24 -7.16 -11.33
C TRP A 57 -18.60 -6.99 -9.95
N GLN A 58 -18.14 -8.08 -9.34
CA GLN A 58 -17.38 -8.02 -8.10
C GLN A 58 -16.05 -7.27 -8.26
N TRP A 59 -15.36 -7.43 -9.40
CA TRP A 59 -14.15 -6.65 -9.69
C TRP A 59 -14.42 -5.16 -9.83
N VAL A 60 -15.55 -4.78 -10.45
CA VAL A 60 -15.92 -3.36 -10.55
C VAL A 60 -16.20 -2.76 -9.18
N LYS A 61 -16.96 -3.45 -8.32
CA LYS A 61 -17.22 -3.00 -6.94
C LYS A 61 -15.92 -2.79 -6.15
N VAL A 62 -14.99 -3.74 -6.23
CA VAL A 62 -13.69 -3.63 -5.53
C VAL A 62 -12.90 -2.42 -6.00
N ARG A 63 -12.87 -2.15 -7.32
CA ARG A 63 -12.23 -0.94 -7.85
C ARG A 63 -12.90 0.33 -7.35
N LEU A 64 -14.23 0.37 -7.36
CA LEU A 64 -14.97 1.50 -6.81
C LEU A 64 -14.66 1.72 -5.33
N TRP A 65 -14.56 0.66 -4.52
CA TRP A 65 -14.17 0.77 -3.11
C TRP A 65 -12.76 1.31 -2.92
N LEU A 66 -11.82 0.98 -3.82
CA LEU A 66 -10.48 1.54 -3.81
C LEU A 66 -10.50 3.05 -4.09
N GLU A 67 -11.22 3.48 -5.12
CA GLU A 67 -11.36 4.88 -5.50
C GLU A 67 -12.02 5.71 -4.39
N LEU A 68 -13.06 5.14 -3.75
CA LEU A 68 -13.75 5.75 -2.62
C LEU A 68 -12.98 5.66 -1.30
N GLY A 69 -11.81 5.01 -1.27
CA GLY A 69 -10.97 4.91 -0.08
C GLY A 69 -11.61 4.13 1.07
N MET A 70 -12.43 3.12 0.77
CA MET A 70 -13.12 2.30 1.76
C MET A 70 -12.14 1.61 2.73
N SER A 71 -12.64 1.25 3.92
CA SER A 71 -11.83 0.58 4.95
C SER A 71 -11.67 -0.92 4.69
N ASP A 72 -10.66 -1.51 5.33
CA ASP A 72 -10.44 -2.96 5.29
C ASP A 72 -11.64 -3.74 5.84
N GLY A 73 -12.14 -3.34 7.02
CA GLY A 73 -13.32 -3.93 7.64
C GLY A 73 -14.57 -3.82 6.78
N TYR A 74 -14.75 -2.70 6.06
CA TYR A 74 -15.85 -2.56 5.10
C TYR A 74 -15.73 -3.57 3.96
N ALA A 75 -14.56 -3.66 3.32
CA ALA A 75 -14.34 -4.59 2.21
C ALA A 75 -14.52 -6.05 2.65
N ARG A 76 -14.01 -6.43 3.83
CA ARG A 76 -14.21 -7.77 4.43
C ARG A 76 -15.70 -8.06 4.62
N LYS A 77 -16.42 -7.17 5.28
CA LYS A 77 -17.86 -7.33 5.54
C LYS A 77 -18.67 -7.42 4.25
N ALA A 78 -18.40 -6.53 3.28
CA ALA A 78 -19.07 -6.52 1.98
C ALA A 78 -18.79 -7.79 1.15
N LEU A 79 -17.65 -8.45 1.37
CA LEU A 79 -17.28 -9.72 0.74
C LEU A 79 -17.69 -10.95 1.55
N LYS A 80 -18.36 -10.75 2.71
CA LYS A 80 -18.76 -11.78 3.68
C LYS A 80 -17.58 -12.58 4.22
N LEU A 81 -16.53 -11.87 4.63
CA LEU A 81 -15.26 -12.41 5.11
C LEU A 81 -14.96 -12.04 6.57
N ASP A 82 -15.80 -11.23 7.20
CA ASP A 82 -15.56 -10.60 8.51
C ASP A 82 -15.64 -11.57 9.70
N SER A 83 -16.29 -12.72 9.53
CA SER A 83 -16.41 -13.75 10.56
C SER A 83 -15.55 -15.00 10.31
N LEU A 84 -14.62 -14.94 9.36
CA LEU A 84 -13.77 -16.08 8.99
C LEU A 84 -12.42 -15.97 9.69
N ASP A 85 -11.94 -17.09 10.22
CA ASP A 85 -10.53 -17.21 10.64
C ASP A 85 -9.60 -17.21 9.42
N ASP A 86 -8.28 -17.14 9.65
CA ASP A 86 -7.30 -16.99 8.58
C ASP A 86 -7.31 -18.14 7.55
N ALA A 87 -7.56 -19.37 8.00
CA ALA A 87 -7.60 -20.53 7.13
C ALA A 87 -8.87 -20.52 6.26
N ALA A 88 -10.02 -20.30 6.88
CA ALA A 88 -11.31 -20.19 6.21
C ALA A 88 -11.36 -18.98 5.26
N LEU A 89 -10.75 -17.86 5.67
CA LEU A 89 -10.63 -16.64 4.89
C LEU A 89 -9.92 -16.92 3.57
N LYS A 90 -8.74 -17.54 3.61
CA LYS A 90 -7.94 -17.84 2.40
C LYS A 90 -8.60 -18.86 1.48
N ALA A 91 -9.34 -19.82 2.04
CA ALA A 91 -10.07 -20.81 1.26
C ALA A 91 -11.35 -20.26 0.61
N HIS A 92 -11.86 -19.11 1.06
CA HIS A 92 -13.12 -18.58 0.59
C HIS A 92 -13.04 -18.03 -0.84
N LYS A 93 -14.03 -18.33 -1.69
CA LYS A 93 -14.07 -17.90 -3.11
C LYS A 93 -13.97 -16.38 -3.34
N ASN A 94 -14.40 -15.59 -2.35
CA ASN A 94 -14.35 -14.14 -2.42
C ASN A 94 -13.00 -13.55 -1.97
N TYR A 95 -12.10 -14.39 -1.43
CA TYR A 95 -10.80 -13.95 -0.92
C TYR A 95 -9.97 -13.23 -1.99
N LYS A 96 -9.95 -13.73 -3.22
CA LYS A 96 -9.24 -13.10 -4.35
C LYS A 96 -9.59 -11.62 -4.57
N TYR A 97 -10.84 -11.24 -4.30
CA TYR A 97 -11.30 -9.85 -4.43
C TYR A 97 -10.79 -9.00 -3.27
N TYR A 98 -10.83 -9.55 -2.06
CA TYR A 98 -10.31 -8.91 -0.86
C TYR A 98 -8.78 -8.76 -0.92
N GLU A 99 -8.06 -9.80 -1.34
CA GLU A 99 -6.62 -9.78 -1.48
C GLU A 99 -6.18 -8.68 -2.47
N PHE A 100 -6.86 -8.56 -3.62
CA PHE A 100 -6.60 -7.48 -4.56
C PHE A 100 -6.89 -6.10 -3.96
N PHE A 101 -8.05 -5.94 -3.29
CA PHE A 101 -8.41 -4.72 -2.59
C PHE A 101 -7.32 -4.33 -1.59
N TYR A 102 -6.93 -5.26 -0.73
CA TYR A 102 -5.94 -5.05 0.32
C TYR A 102 -4.60 -4.58 -0.25
N LYS A 103 -4.04 -5.31 -1.23
CA LYS A 103 -2.74 -4.98 -1.84
C LYS A 103 -2.76 -3.61 -2.52
N LYS A 104 -3.85 -3.25 -3.20
CA LYS A 104 -4.01 -1.94 -3.87
C LYS A 104 -4.22 -0.81 -2.86
N ALA A 105 -5.07 -1.01 -1.86
CA ALA A 105 -5.31 -0.04 -0.80
C ALA A 105 -4.01 0.25 -0.02
N LEU A 106 -3.24 -0.80 0.30
CA LEU A 106 -1.92 -0.68 0.91
C LEU A 106 -0.99 0.18 0.06
N THR A 107 -0.90 -0.10 -1.25
CA THR A 107 -0.08 0.70 -2.18
C THR A 107 -0.51 2.18 -2.21
N PHE A 108 -1.81 2.47 -2.27
CA PHE A 108 -2.31 3.85 -2.28
C PHE A 108 -2.03 4.59 -0.96
N ARG A 109 -2.13 3.90 0.18
CA ARG A 109 -1.78 4.48 1.49
C ARG A 109 -0.30 4.79 1.57
N LEU A 110 0.58 3.89 1.13
CA LEU A 110 2.03 4.14 1.07
C LEU A 110 2.37 5.34 0.17
N PHE A 111 1.74 5.44 -1.01
CA PHE A 111 1.94 6.59 -1.90
C PHE A 111 1.52 7.92 -1.23
N ARG A 112 0.39 7.91 -0.51
CA ARG A 112 -0.05 9.08 0.26
C ARG A 112 0.94 9.43 1.37
N MET A 113 1.41 8.45 2.12
CA MET A 113 2.41 8.64 3.18
C MET A 113 3.71 9.23 2.63
N LEU A 114 4.16 8.79 1.46
CA LEU A 114 5.33 9.36 0.78
C LEU A 114 5.09 10.83 0.39
N LYS A 115 3.91 11.16 -0.14
CA LYS A 115 3.53 12.54 -0.50
C LYS A 115 3.45 13.46 0.72
N THR A 116 2.99 12.93 1.86
CA THR A 116 2.91 13.66 3.13
C THR A 116 4.19 13.54 3.96
N GLU A 117 5.28 13.09 3.35
CA GLU A 117 6.62 13.05 3.95
C GLU A 117 6.72 12.23 5.25
N ALA A 118 5.95 11.15 5.36
CA ALA A 118 6.06 10.22 6.47
C ALA A 118 7.46 9.58 6.50
N THR A 119 8.03 9.43 7.69
CA THR A 119 9.33 8.76 7.83
C THR A 119 9.20 7.27 7.57
N THR A 120 10.31 6.56 7.33
CA THR A 120 10.28 5.09 7.26
C THR A 120 9.79 4.48 8.59
N PHE A 121 10.04 5.15 9.73
CA PHE A 121 9.55 4.67 11.02
C PHE A 121 8.05 4.91 11.23
N ASP A 122 7.47 5.96 10.65
CA ASP A 122 6.01 6.15 10.67
C ASP A 122 5.31 5.03 9.91
N VAL A 123 5.86 4.62 8.77
CA VAL A 123 5.36 3.47 8.01
C VAL A 123 5.54 2.17 8.79
N TRP A 124 6.70 1.98 9.45
CA TRP A 124 6.95 0.83 10.32
C TRP A 124 5.88 0.70 11.43
N LYS A 125 5.57 1.80 12.13
CA LYS A 125 4.51 1.82 13.16
C LYS A 125 3.14 1.54 12.55
N TRP A 126 2.84 2.16 11.41
CA TRP A 126 1.55 2.02 10.74
C TRP A 126 1.29 0.59 10.25
N LEU A 127 2.33 -0.13 9.83
CA LEU A 127 2.27 -1.55 9.46
C LEU A 127 2.16 -2.49 10.68
N GLY A 128 2.13 -1.94 11.90
CA GLY A 128 1.99 -2.70 13.13
C GLY A 128 3.30 -3.28 13.68
N PHE A 129 4.46 -2.91 13.12
CA PHE A 129 5.75 -3.50 13.51
C PHE A 129 6.37 -2.90 14.78
N SER A 130 5.67 -2.01 15.49
CA SER A 130 6.16 -1.35 16.72
C SER A 130 6.62 -2.33 17.81
N HIS A 131 6.07 -3.55 17.83
CA HIS A 131 6.39 -4.58 18.81
C HIS A 131 7.56 -5.49 18.40
N ILE A 132 8.01 -5.40 17.14
CA ILE A 132 9.06 -6.26 16.61
C ILE A 132 10.41 -5.80 17.17
N LYS A 133 11.19 -6.78 17.65
CA LYS A 133 12.58 -6.60 18.07
C LYS A 133 13.53 -6.94 16.93
N ALA A 134 14.77 -6.46 17.02
CA ALA A 134 15.76 -6.67 15.97
C ALA A 134 16.01 -8.18 15.70
N GLY A 135 16.16 -9.00 16.74
CA GLY A 135 16.32 -10.45 16.59
C GLY A 135 15.08 -11.20 16.06
N ASP A 136 13.94 -10.51 15.94
CA ASP A 136 12.64 -11.08 15.57
C ASP A 136 12.19 -10.68 14.16
N LEU A 137 13.06 -10.05 13.36
CA LEU A 137 12.71 -9.61 12.00
C LEU A 137 12.15 -10.74 11.11
N LYS A 138 12.58 -11.99 11.32
CA LYS A 138 12.05 -13.18 10.61
C LYS A 138 10.53 -13.35 10.71
N GLN A 139 9.92 -12.83 11.78
CA GLN A 139 8.48 -12.96 12.01
C GLN A 139 7.66 -12.16 10.99
N ILE A 140 8.26 -11.11 10.42
CA ILE A 140 7.60 -10.21 9.47
C ILE A 140 8.16 -10.35 8.05
N VAL A 141 9.37 -10.87 7.88
CA VAL A 141 9.96 -11.12 6.56
C VAL A 141 9.07 -12.05 5.74
N GLY A 142 8.80 -11.67 4.49
CA GLY A 142 7.91 -12.42 3.58
C GLY A 142 6.41 -12.15 3.77
N THR A 143 6.03 -11.29 4.73
CA THR A 143 4.64 -10.80 4.83
C THR A 143 4.36 -9.70 3.81
N THR A 144 3.09 -9.52 3.44
CA THR A 144 2.67 -8.45 2.53
C THR A 144 3.01 -7.06 3.08
N GLU A 145 2.94 -6.91 4.40
CA GLU A 145 3.26 -5.70 5.14
C GLU A 145 4.75 -5.38 5.04
N PHE A 146 5.62 -6.38 5.19
CA PHE A 146 7.08 -6.17 5.09
C PHE A 146 7.52 -5.92 3.65
N GLU A 147 6.92 -6.59 2.66
CA GLU A 147 7.13 -6.26 1.25
C GLU A 147 6.72 -4.82 0.92
N ALA A 148 5.62 -4.34 1.52
CA ALA A 148 5.19 -2.95 1.43
C ALA A 148 6.19 -2.00 2.09
N TYR A 149 6.72 -2.34 3.27
CA TYR A 149 7.78 -1.58 3.93
C TYR A 149 9.04 -1.51 3.05
N GLU A 150 9.51 -2.63 2.51
CA GLU A 150 10.67 -2.68 1.59
C GLU A 150 10.48 -1.75 0.39
N ARG A 151 9.28 -1.78 -0.24
CA ARG A 151 8.96 -0.89 -1.36
C ARG A 151 8.92 0.59 -0.94
N TYR A 152 8.38 0.89 0.23
CA TYR A 152 8.33 2.26 0.74
C TYR A 152 9.73 2.80 0.96
N VAL A 153 10.54 2.04 1.68
CA VAL A 153 11.95 2.31 2.00
C VAL A 153 12.74 2.56 0.69
N THR A 154 12.63 1.66 -0.29
CA THR A 154 13.25 1.82 -1.62
C THR A 154 12.86 3.15 -2.30
N THR A 155 11.57 3.50 -2.27
CA THR A 155 11.06 4.70 -2.93
C THR A 155 11.49 5.98 -2.21
N PHE A 156 11.44 5.95 -0.88
CA PHE A 156 11.89 7.03 0.00
C PHE A 156 13.37 7.35 -0.25
N TYR A 157 14.19 6.32 -0.37
CA TYR A 157 15.62 6.49 -0.64
C TYR A 157 15.93 7.08 -2.00
N ARG A 158 15.24 6.64 -3.05
CA ARG A 158 15.37 7.25 -4.37
C ARG A 158 14.98 8.72 -4.34
N LYS A 159 13.99 9.10 -3.52
CA LYS A 159 13.65 10.50 -3.28
C LYS A 159 14.83 11.25 -2.63
N VAL A 160 15.38 10.73 -1.53
CA VAL A 160 16.54 11.33 -0.83
C VAL A 160 17.75 11.45 -1.76
N GLN A 161 18.05 10.42 -2.53
CA GLN A 161 19.14 10.46 -3.50
C GLN A 161 18.92 11.55 -4.54
N ASN A 162 17.72 11.64 -5.14
CA ASN A 162 17.40 12.69 -6.11
C ASN A 162 17.53 14.09 -5.48
N GLU A 163 17.14 14.27 -4.22
CA GLU A 163 17.26 15.54 -3.50
C GLU A 163 18.72 15.93 -3.26
N VAL A 164 19.57 14.97 -2.87
CA VAL A 164 21.02 15.16 -2.72
C VAL A 164 21.67 15.49 -4.06
N ASP A 165 21.35 14.72 -5.10
CA ASP A 165 21.95 14.85 -6.44
C ASP A 165 21.50 16.15 -7.14
N SER A 166 20.30 16.66 -6.82
CA SER A 166 19.79 17.92 -7.39
C SER A 166 20.42 19.18 -6.80
N LEU A 167 21.32 19.06 -5.81
CA LEU A 167 21.97 20.19 -5.14
C LEU A 167 20.98 21.26 -4.65
N MET A 168 19.79 20.84 -4.19
CA MET A 168 18.79 21.79 -3.67
C MET A 168 19.41 22.68 -2.59
N PRO A 169 19.16 24.00 -2.60
CA PRO A 169 19.80 24.92 -1.68
C PRO A 169 19.56 24.55 -0.20
N ILE A 170 20.62 24.64 0.62
CA ILE A 170 20.65 24.21 2.03
C ILE A 170 19.56 24.89 2.90
N TRP A 171 19.08 26.08 2.51
CA TRP A 171 18.03 26.82 3.22
C TRP A 171 16.61 26.35 2.90
N TYR A 172 16.41 25.44 1.95
CA TYR A 172 15.13 24.77 1.78
C TYR A 172 15.07 23.66 2.83
N PRO A 173 14.31 23.80 3.92
CA PRO A 173 14.08 22.66 4.80
C PRO A 173 13.45 21.59 3.93
N ILE A 174 14.08 20.42 3.84
CA ILE A 174 13.44 19.23 3.28
C ILE A 174 12.93 18.44 4.48
N PRO A 175 11.66 18.62 4.91
CA PRO A 175 11.13 17.90 6.06
C PRO A 175 11.23 16.37 5.89
N SER A 176 11.25 15.89 4.64
CA SER A 176 11.26 14.46 4.35
C SER A 176 12.54 13.69 4.67
N VAL A 177 13.70 14.32 4.91
CA VAL A 177 14.97 13.56 5.09
C VAL A 177 15.30 13.28 6.57
N ARG A 178 14.34 13.47 7.47
CA ARG A 178 14.49 12.94 8.83
C ARG A 178 14.13 11.45 8.80
N ALA A 179 15.13 10.60 8.58
CA ALA A 179 15.07 9.29 9.20
C ALA A 179 14.77 9.52 10.69
N SER A 180 13.73 8.87 11.20
CA SER A 180 13.34 9.04 12.61
C SER A 180 14.55 8.66 13.47
N LEU A 181 15.21 9.63 14.09
CA LEU A 181 16.40 9.39 14.94
C LEU A 181 16.06 8.51 16.16
N ASP A 182 14.78 8.51 16.52
CA ASP A 182 14.08 7.72 17.54
C ASP A 182 13.55 6.38 17.02
N ALA A 183 13.84 6.00 15.77
CA ALA A 183 13.47 4.68 15.26
C ALA A 183 14.02 3.56 16.15
N THR A 184 13.24 2.49 16.29
CA THR A 184 13.64 1.31 17.05
C THR A 184 14.84 0.62 16.40
N GLU A 185 15.57 -0.14 17.20
CA GLU A 185 16.68 -0.97 16.72
C GLU A 185 16.23 -1.93 15.62
N ALA A 186 15.00 -2.46 15.72
CA ALA A 186 14.42 -3.34 14.71
C ALA A 186 14.22 -2.62 13.38
N GLU A 187 13.65 -1.41 13.40
CA GLU A 187 13.43 -0.64 12.17
C GLU A 187 14.78 -0.24 11.56
N LYS A 188 15.72 0.30 12.35
CA LYS A 188 17.07 0.65 11.85
C LYS A 188 17.78 -0.55 11.25
N THR A 189 17.66 -1.74 11.85
CA THR A 189 18.24 -2.99 11.33
C THR A 189 17.60 -3.38 10.00
N ALA A 190 16.26 -3.49 9.95
CA ALA A 190 15.54 -3.83 8.72
C ALA A 190 15.84 -2.85 7.59
N ARG A 191 15.80 -1.56 7.90
CA ARG A 191 16.13 -0.46 7.00
C ARG A 191 17.55 -0.57 6.43
N THR A 192 18.52 -0.88 7.29
CA THR A 192 19.92 -1.12 6.91
C THR A 192 20.08 -2.31 5.97
N LEU A 193 19.39 -3.40 6.26
CA LEU A 193 19.41 -4.61 5.43
C LEU A 193 18.82 -4.35 4.05
N ILE A 194 17.73 -3.57 3.96
CA ILE A 194 17.13 -3.15 2.69
C ILE A 194 18.10 -2.28 1.89
N MET A 195 18.75 -1.29 2.51
CA MET A 195 19.76 -0.46 1.82
C MET A 195 20.92 -1.30 1.26
N ALA A 196 21.42 -2.26 2.05
CA ALA A 196 22.51 -3.12 1.62
C ALA A 196 22.09 -4.05 0.47
N LYS A 197 20.87 -4.61 0.52
CA LYS A 197 20.29 -5.43 -0.56
C LYS A 197 20.19 -4.66 -1.88
N LEU A 198 19.93 -3.35 -1.80
CA LEU A 198 19.71 -2.48 -2.96
C LEU A 198 21.01 -1.83 -3.48
N ASP A 199 22.18 -2.19 -2.96
CA ASP A 199 23.48 -1.65 -3.38
C ASP A 199 23.52 -0.11 -3.32
N MET A 200 22.95 0.46 -2.25
CA MET A 200 22.83 1.92 -2.14
C MET A 200 24.18 2.59 -1.96
N ARG A 201 24.30 3.85 -2.38
CA ARG A 201 25.51 4.62 -2.08
C ARG A 201 25.67 4.81 -0.57
N GLU A 202 26.90 4.64 -0.08
CA GLU A 202 27.20 4.73 1.35
C GLU A 202 26.87 6.10 1.96
N ASP A 203 27.04 7.19 1.21
CA ASP A 203 26.69 8.54 1.66
C ASP A 203 25.19 8.70 1.89
N ILE A 204 24.36 8.17 0.99
CA ILE A 204 22.91 8.10 1.15
C ILE A 204 22.54 7.23 2.35
N ALA A 205 23.18 6.08 2.52
CA ALA A 205 22.97 5.23 3.70
C ALA A 205 23.30 5.94 5.02
N LYS A 206 24.39 6.73 5.08
CA LYS A 206 24.73 7.55 6.25
C LYS A 206 23.65 8.59 6.56
N ILE A 207 23.16 9.30 5.53
CA ILE A 207 22.08 10.28 5.66
C ILE A 207 20.82 9.62 6.26
N LEU A 208 20.44 8.46 5.74
CA LEU A 208 19.26 7.70 6.16
C LEU A 208 19.42 6.99 7.53
N LEU A 209 20.65 6.91 8.04
CA LEU A 209 20.95 6.47 9.39
C LEU A 209 21.12 7.65 10.37
N GLY A 210 20.91 8.88 9.90
CA GLY A 210 21.05 10.09 10.71
C GLY A 210 22.50 10.44 11.05
N MET A 211 23.47 9.85 10.35
CA MET A 211 24.91 10.10 10.55
C MET A 211 25.34 11.35 9.78
N THR A 212 24.78 12.50 10.13
CA THR A 212 24.99 13.77 9.43
C THR A 212 25.50 14.87 10.36
N GLU A 213 26.16 15.87 9.80
CA GLU A 213 26.62 17.02 10.58
C GLU A 213 25.43 17.77 11.22
N PRO A 214 25.55 18.24 12.47
CA PRO A 214 24.50 19.02 13.11
C PRO A 214 24.03 20.20 12.25
N GLY A 215 22.73 20.26 11.98
CA GLY A 215 22.13 21.30 11.14
C GLY A 215 22.28 21.10 9.63
N LYS A 216 22.98 20.05 9.16
CA LYS A 216 23.20 19.77 7.74
C LYS A 216 22.76 18.34 7.40
N TRP A 217 21.49 18.19 7.00
CA TRP A 217 20.88 16.89 6.74
C TRP A 217 21.54 16.09 5.60
N ASN A 218 22.21 16.75 4.65
CA ASN A 218 22.81 16.13 3.46
C ASN A 218 24.34 15.99 3.56
N VAL A 219 24.95 16.32 4.70
CA VAL A 219 26.41 16.22 4.88
C VAL A 219 26.72 15.07 5.82
N PRO A 220 27.16 13.90 5.31
CA PRO A 220 27.50 12.76 6.15
C PRO A 220 28.70 13.05 7.07
N LEU A 221 28.63 12.52 8.29
CA LEU A 221 29.77 12.52 9.21
C LEU A 221 30.98 11.79 8.60
N LYS A 222 32.18 12.24 8.99
CA LYS A 222 33.46 11.69 8.56
C LYS A 222 34.36 11.39 9.77
N ASN A 223 35.39 10.58 9.55
CA ASN A 223 36.47 10.30 10.51
C ASN A 223 35.94 9.93 11.91
N ASP A 224 36.54 10.48 12.97
CA ASP A 224 36.23 10.14 14.35
C ASP A 224 34.77 10.39 14.72
N ALA A 225 34.16 11.47 14.21
CA ALA A 225 32.75 11.78 14.47
C ALA A 225 31.83 10.68 13.92
N LEU A 226 32.18 10.08 12.77
CA LEU A 226 31.45 8.93 12.23
C LEU A 226 31.67 7.67 13.09
N LEU A 227 32.92 7.40 13.48
CA LEU A 227 33.27 6.21 14.25
C LEU A 227 32.65 6.20 15.66
N GLN A 228 32.51 7.37 16.28
CA GLN A 228 31.94 7.55 17.61
C GLN A 228 30.41 7.68 17.60
N HIS A 229 29.77 7.72 16.42
CA HIS A 229 28.32 7.85 16.33
C HIS A 229 27.63 6.62 16.95
N LYS A 230 26.63 6.84 17.81
CA LYS A 230 25.90 5.76 18.53
C LYS A 230 25.34 4.67 17.60
N ASP A 231 24.95 5.07 16.39
CA ASP A 231 24.35 4.21 15.38
C ASP A 231 25.39 3.63 14.39
N TYR A 232 26.70 3.84 14.59
CA TYR A 232 27.77 3.38 13.68
C TYR A 232 27.73 1.88 13.39
N LYS A 233 27.19 1.07 14.32
CA LYS A 233 26.94 -0.37 14.13
C LYS A 233 26.10 -0.69 12.89
N TYR A 234 25.15 0.17 12.52
CA TYR A 234 24.33 -0.02 11.32
C TYR A 234 25.11 0.24 10.04
N LEU A 235 26.06 1.19 10.05
CA LEU A 235 26.94 1.39 8.90
C LEU A 235 27.90 0.20 8.72
N LYS A 236 28.38 -0.41 9.82
CA LYS A 236 29.15 -1.66 9.75
C LYS A 236 28.32 -2.81 9.15
N LEU A 237 27.07 -2.95 9.60
CA LEU A 237 26.14 -3.94 9.06
C LEU A 237 25.90 -3.73 7.56
N PHE A 238 25.63 -2.49 7.16
CA PHE A 238 25.46 -2.10 5.77
C PHE A 238 26.65 -2.52 4.91
N ARG A 239 27.86 -2.12 5.28
CA ARG A 239 29.10 -2.45 4.55
C ARG A 239 29.33 -3.95 4.41
N ASN A 240 29.06 -4.71 5.48
CA ASN A 240 29.21 -6.17 5.46
C ASN A 240 28.26 -6.83 4.45
N ARG A 241 27.00 -6.39 4.40
CA ARG A 241 25.97 -6.97 3.53
C ARG A 241 25.99 -6.43 2.10
N HIS A 242 26.55 -5.24 1.90
CA HIS A 242 26.83 -4.72 0.56
C HIS A 242 27.84 -5.59 -0.21
N GLN A 243 28.72 -6.31 0.49
CA GLN A 243 29.71 -7.21 -0.14
C GLN A 243 29.16 -8.62 -0.40
N LYS A 244 28.02 -8.99 0.22
CA LYS A 244 27.42 -10.33 0.16
C LYS A 244 25.91 -10.19 0.04
N PRO A 245 25.33 -10.36 -1.17
CA PRO A 245 23.92 -10.10 -1.42
C PRO A 245 23.03 -10.77 -0.38
N LEU A 246 22.23 -9.96 0.31
CA LEU A 246 21.35 -10.43 1.37
C LEU A 246 20.29 -11.36 0.81
N LYS A 247 20.22 -12.57 1.36
CA LYS A 247 19.04 -13.42 1.28
C LYS A 247 18.22 -13.24 2.54
N TRP A 248 16.92 -12.98 2.38
CA TRP A 248 16.01 -12.78 3.51
C TRP A 248 15.93 -14.02 4.43
N GLU A 249 16.25 -15.21 3.91
CA GLU A 249 16.38 -16.44 4.70
C GLU A 249 17.51 -16.40 5.75
N GLU A 250 18.52 -15.54 5.58
CA GLU A 250 19.71 -15.50 6.44
C GLU A 250 19.58 -14.56 7.65
N VAL A 251 18.47 -13.80 7.77
CA VAL A 251 18.29 -12.70 8.74
C VAL A 251 18.62 -13.09 10.19
N ASN A 252 18.36 -14.34 10.58
CA ASN A 252 18.61 -14.83 11.94
C ASN A 252 20.08 -14.90 12.32
N ASN A 253 20.98 -14.97 11.34
CA ASN A 253 22.42 -15.05 11.54
C ASN A 253 23.08 -13.67 11.44
N ILE A 254 22.30 -12.61 11.28
CA ILE A 254 22.78 -11.24 11.01
C ILE A 254 22.58 -10.33 12.21
N VAL A 255 21.51 -10.54 12.97
CA VAL A 255 21.04 -9.66 14.04
C VAL A 255 21.43 -10.17 15.41
#